data_AF-A0A423IFI3-F1
#
_entry.id   AF-A0A423IFI3-F1
#
_cell.length_a   1.000
_cell.length_b   1.000
_cell.length_c   1.000
_cell.angle_alpha   90.00
_cell.angle_beta   90.00
_cell.angle_gamma   90.00
#
_symmetry.space_group_name_H-M   'P 1'
#
loop_
_entity.id
_entity.type
_entity.pdbx_description
1 polymer ?
#
loop_
_entity_poly.entity_id
_entity_poly.type
_entity_poly.pdbx_seq_one_letter_code
_entity_poly.pdbx_strand_id
1 'polypeptide(L)'
;MIECSSPDEIKACRAFALERNRQMFEEAQDLSRCAFEMLDGGDLDVELFDRYRALRRKADLKFQEAIEHLRLLNEDFPPIPLSVSNSHHLRQQLEHRA
;
A
#
# COMPACT_ATOMS: atom_id res chain seq x y z
N MET A 1 -13.80 -26.27 -7.71
CA MET A 1 -13.12 -26.88 -6.55
C MET A 1 -11.89 -26.04 -6.30
N ILE A 2 -11.82 -25.32 -5.18
CA ILE A 2 -10.58 -24.65 -4.78
C ILE A 2 -9.70 -25.76 -4.21
N GLU A 3 -8.70 -26.16 -4.99
CA GLU A 3 -7.66 -27.07 -4.53
C GLU A 3 -7.06 -26.45 -3.27
N CYS A 4 -7.15 -27.19 -2.15
CA CYS A 4 -6.59 -26.77 -0.89
C CYS A 4 -5.06 -26.80 -1.02
N SER A 5 -4.48 -25.70 -1.51
CA SER A 5 -3.05 -25.44 -1.39
C SER A 5 -2.64 -25.56 0.08
N SER A 6 -1.45 -26.10 0.33
CA SER A 6 -0.95 -26.24 1.70
C SER A 6 -0.93 -24.87 2.40
N PRO A 7 -1.08 -24.79 3.72
CA PRO A 7 -1.02 -23.52 4.44
C PRO A 7 0.25 -22.70 4.14
N ASP A 8 1.34 -23.35 3.77
CA ASP A 8 2.61 -22.69 3.41
C ASP A 8 2.58 -22.13 1.99
N GLU A 9 1.88 -22.76 1.05
CA GLU A 9 1.62 -22.21 -0.28
C GLU A 9 0.73 -20.96 -0.19
N ILE A 10 -0.31 -20.99 0.65
CA ILE A 10 -1.18 -19.82 0.88
C ILE A 10 -0.37 -18.65 1.48
N LYS A 11 0.52 -18.93 2.43
CA LYS A 11 1.45 -17.91 2.99
C LYS A 11 2.38 -17.35 1.92
N ALA A 12 2.97 -18.21 1.10
CA ALA A 12 3.89 -17.81 0.04
C ALA A 12 3.20 -16.93 -1.02
N CYS A 13 2.00 -17.34 -1.47
CA CYS A 13 1.18 -16.57 -2.40
C CYS A 13 0.82 -15.19 -1.82
N ARG A 14 0.37 -15.14 -0.56
CA ARG A 14 0.05 -13.87 0.10
C ARG A 14 1.28 -12.97 0.26
N ALA A 15 2.43 -13.53 0.65
CA ALA A 15 3.68 -12.78 0.77
C ALA A 15 4.11 -12.18 -0.57
N PHE A 16 4.03 -12.95 -1.66
CA PHE A 16 4.33 -12.47 -3.00
C PHE A 16 3.38 -11.35 -3.44
N ALA A 17 2.08 -11.50 -3.20
CA ALA A 17 1.11 -10.46 -3.54
C ALA A 17 1.29 -9.18 -2.71
N LEU A 18 1.68 -9.29 -1.44
CA LEU A 18 2.04 -8.14 -0.60
C LEU A 18 3.29 -7.42 -1.12
N GLU A 19 4.31 -8.15 -1.56
CA GLU A 19 5.51 -7.56 -2.14
C GLU A 19 5.18 -6.79 -3.43
N ARG A 20 4.29 -7.33 -4.27
CA ARG A 20 3.79 -6.59 -5.44
C ARG A 20 2.99 -5.35 -5.04
N ASN A 21 2.16 -5.44 -4.01
CA ASN A 21 1.45 -4.28 -3.50
C ASN A 21 2.41 -3.18 -3.03
N ARG A 22 3.47 -3.56 -2.30
CA ARG A 22 4.51 -2.63 -1.85
C ARG A 22 5.18 -1.91 -3.02
N GLN A 23 5.56 -2.65 -4.07
CA GLN A 23 6.16 -2.05 -5.27
C GLN A 23 5.23 -1.01 -5.92
N MET A 24 3.92 -1.28 -6.01
CA MET A 24 2.95 -0.30 -6.53
C MET A 24 2.87 0.96 -5.66
N PHE A 25 2.94 0.82 -4.34
CA PHE A 25 2.98 1.95 -3.42
C PHE A 25 4.27 2.78 -3.57
N GLU A 26 5.42 2.11 -3.72
CA GLU A 26 6.71 2.77 -3.94
C GLU A 26 6.70 3.56 -5.27
N GLU A 27 6.17 3.00 -6.35
CA GLU A 27 6.00 3.72 -7.63
C GLU A 27 5.09 4.96 -7.49
N ALA A 28 3.98 4.84 -6.77
CA ALA A 28 3.06 5.95 -6.51
C ALA A 28 3.72 7.06 -5.67
N GLN A 29 4.53 6.66 -4.68
CA GLN A 29 5.28 7.56 -3.82
C GLN A 29 6.38 8.28 -4.59
N ASP A 30 7.10 7.60 -5.47
CA ASP A 30 8.10 8.19 -6.34
C ASP A 30 7.51 9.27 -7.25
N LEU A 31 6.36 9.00 -7.87
CA LEU A 31 5.63 9.99 -8.66
C LEU A 31 5.21 11.21 -7.83
N SER A 32 4.76 10.99 -6.59
CA SER A 32 4.42 12.08 -5.67
C SER A 32 5.64 12.91 -5.31
N ARG A 33 6.77 12.26 -4.98
CA ARG A 33 8.02 12.95 -4.64
C ARG A 33 8.53 13.79 -5.80
N CYS A 34 8.59 13.22 -7.01
CA CYS A 34 8.94 13.95 -8.22
C CYS A 34 8.03 15.16 -8.44
N ALA A 35 6.72 15.02 -8.20
CA ALA A 35 5.79 16.15 -8.31
C ALA A 35 6.12 17.25 -7.29
N PHE A 36 6.44 16.90 -6.04
CA PHE A 36 6.80 17.88 -5.01
C PHE A 36 8.14 18.56 -5.27
N GLU A 37 9.15 17.83 -5.75
CA GLU A 37 10.45 18.39 -6.12
C GLU A 37 10.32 19.47 -7.21
N MET A 38 9.33 19.35 -8.11
CA MET A 38 9.05 20.39 -9.11
C MET A 38 8.59 21.71 -8.48
N LEU A 39 7.96 21.68 -7.29
CA LEU A 39 7.47 22.87 -6.62
C LEU A 39 8.56 23.62 -5.83
N ASP A 40 9.71 23.00 -5.59
CA ASP A 40 10.79 23.54 -4.73
C ASP A 40 11.66 24.60 -5.48
N GLY A 41 11.48 24.74 -6.79
CA GLY A 41 12.31 25.56 -7.68
C GLY A 41 12.04 27.07 -7.70
N GLY A 42 11.12 27.60 -6.88
CA GLY A 42 10.87 29.04 -6.71
C GLY A 42 10.10 29.73 -7.85
N ASP A 43 10.37 29.38 -9.11
CA ASP A 43 9.64 29.91 -10.28
C ASP A 43 8.59 28.91 -10.75
N LEU A 44 7.38 29.07 -10.22
CA LEU A 44 6.18 28.33 -10.63
C LEU A 44 5.53 29.02 -11.84
N ASP A 45 5.83 28.52 -13.03
CA ASP A 45 5.07 28.87 -14.24
C ASP A 45 3.84 27.95 -14.44
N VAL A 46 2.95 28.35 -15.36
CA VAL A 46 1.71 27.60 -15.64
C VAL A 46 2.02 26.21 -16.20
N GLU A 47 3.07 26.05 -17.01
CA GLU A 47 3.44 24.76 -17.59
C GLU A 47 3.99 23.77 -16.56
N LEU A 48 4.75 24.26 -15.59
CA LEU A 48 5.29 23.50 -14.47
C LEU A 48 4.15 23.09 -13.52
N PHE A 49 3.18 23.97 -13.30
CA PHE A 49 1.99 23.62 -12.53
C PHE A 49 1.11 22.57 -13.22
N ASP A 50 0.97 22.63 -14.55
CA ASP A 50 0.27 21.61 -15.32
C ASP A 50 1.00 20.25 -15.28
N ARG A 51 2.33 20.26 -15.39
CA ARG A 51 3.17 19.06 -15.23
C ARG A 51 3.05 18.46 -13.82
N TYR A 52 3.09 19.30 -12.80
CA TYR A 52 2.84 18.90 -11.42
C TYR A 52 1.46 18.22 -11.27
N ARG A 53 0.39 18.84 -11.78
CA ARG A 53 -0.96 18.28 -11.72
C ARG A 53 -1.06 16.95 -12.43
N ALA A 54 -0.40 16.80 -13.58
CA ALA A 54 -0.38 15.54 -14.32
C ALA A 54 0.31 14.42 -13.50
N LEU A 55 1.46 14.71 -12.89
CA LEU A 55 2.17 13.75 -12.04
C LEU A 55 1.38 13.39 -10.78
N ARG A 56 0.75 14.36 -10.12
CA ARG A 56 -0.12 14.12 -8.97
C ARG A 56 -1.29 13.21 -9.32
N ARG A 57 -1.99 13.48 -10.43
CA ARG A 57 -3.08 12.60 -10.89
C ARG A 57 -2.60 11.18 -11.20
N LYS A 58 -1.41 11.05 -11.79
CA LYS A 58 -0.81 9.75 -12.06
C LYS A 58 -0.45 9.00 -10.77
N ALA A 59 0.10 9.71 -9.78
CA ALA A 59 0.39 9.14 -8.46
C ALA A 59 -0.90 8.70 -7.75
N ASP A 60 -1.94 9.53 -7.77
CA ASP A 60 -3.24 9.23 -7.16
C ASP A 60 -3.88 7.99 -7.79
N LEU A 61 -3.81 7.84 -9.11
CA LEU A 61 -4.27 6.63 -9.80
C LEU A 61 -3.48 5.40 -9.36
N LYS A 62 -2.14 5.51 -9.25
CA LYS A 62 -1.28 4.40 -8.81
C LYS A 62 -1.56 3.98 -7.36
N PHE A 63 -1.82 4.94 -6.48
CA PHE A 63 -2.28 4.64 -5.12
C PHE A 63 -3.63 3.91 -5.13
N GLN A 64 -4.58 4.34 -5.96
CA GLN A 64 -5.87 3.68 -6.07
C GLN A 64 -5.74 2.23 -6.56
N GLU A 65 -4.89 1.99 -7.57
CA GLU A 65 -4.56 0.64 -8.04
C GLU A 65 -3.96 -0.23 -6.93
N ALA A 66 -3.02 0.32 -6.15
CA ALA A 66 -2.42 -0.39 -5.02
C ALA A 66 -3.43 -0.68 -3.91
N ILE A 67 -4.32 0.25 -3.59
CA ILE A 67 -5.37 0.06 -2.59
C ILE A 67 -6.33 -1.05 -3.03
N GLU A 68 -6.77 -1.02 -4.28
CA GLU A 68 -7.67 -2.05 -4.82
C GLU A 68 -6.99 -3.43 -4.86
N HIS A 69 -5.72 -3.48 -5.25
CA HIS A 69 -4.94 -4.72 -5.19
C HIS A 69 -4.87 -5.28 -3.76
N LEU A 70 -4.63 -4.44 -2.75
CA LEU A 70 -4.60 -4.86 -1.35
C LEU A 70 -5.97 -5.34 -0.86
N ARG A 71 -7.04 -4.69 -1.31
CA ARG A 71 -8.41 -5.08 -1.01
C ARG A 71 -8.70 -6.48 -1.56
N LEU A 72 -8.49 -6.71 -2.85
CA LEU A 72 -8.69 -8.01 -3.50
C LEU A 72 -7.84 -9.09 -2.83
N LEU A 73 -6.57 -8.79 -2.51
CA LEU A 73 -5.70 -9.71 -1.78
C LEU A 73 -6.27 -10.13 -0.41
N ASN A 74 -6.90 -9.21 0.32
CA ASN A 74 -7.51 -9.53 1.61
C ASN A 74 -8.84 -10.27 1.48
N GLU A 75 -9.53 -10.16 0.34
CA GLU A 75 -10.74 -10.92 0.01
C GLU A 75 -10.38 -12.36 -0.42
N ASP A 76 -9.40 -12.52 -1.32
CA ASP A 76 -9.02 -13.83 -1.90
C ASP A 76 -8.10 -14.66 -0.99
N PHE A 77 -7.21 -14.00 -0.24
CA PHE A 77 -6.23 -14.66 0.62
C PHE A 77 -6.24 -14.02 2.00
N PRO A 78 -7.32 -14.13 2.79
CA PRO A 78 -7.43 -13.42 4.06
C PRO A 78 -6.22 -13.67 4.96
N PRO A 79 -5.81 -12.67 5.78
CA PRO A 79 -4.71 -12.86 6.70
C PRO A 79 -4.99 -14.06 7.58
N ILE A 80 -4.08 -15.04 7.57
CA ILE A 80 -4.16 -16.18 8.48
C ILE A 80 -4.17 -15.58 9.88
N PRO A 81 -5.22 -15.83 10.69
CA PRO A 81 -5.26 -15.32 12.04
C PRO A 81 -4.10 -15.94 12.82
N LEU A 82 -2.99 -15.20 12.93
CA LEU A 82 -2.04 -15.39 14.00
C LEU A 82 -2.86 -15.19 15.26
N SER A 83 -3.13 -16.28 15.98
CA SER A 83 -3.82 -16.33 17.28
C SER A 83 -4.09 -14.93 17.84
N VAL A 84 -5.30 -14.43 17.60
CA VAL A 84 -5.77 -13.07 17.90
C VAL A 84 -5.58 -12.69 19.39
N SER A 85 -5.21 -13.65 20.24
CA SER A 85 -4.82 -13.42 21.63
C SER A 85 -3.64 -12.45 21.81
N ASN A 86 -2.63 -12.41 20.93
CA ASN A 86 -1.43 -11.60 21.22
C ASN A 86 -1.62 -10.11 20.91
N SER A 87 -2.40 -9.77 19.87
CA SER A 87 -2.64 -8.38 19.49
C SER A 87 -3.59 -7.66 20.45
N HIS A 88 -4.65 -8.35 20.93
CA HIS A 88 -5.52 -7.80 21.97
C HIS A 88 -4.79 -7.60 23.29
N HIS A 89 -3.91 -8.53 23.68
CA HIS A 89 -3.17 -8.42 24.93
C HIS A 89 -2.15 -7.28 24.93
N LEU A 90 -1.48 -7.04 23.80
CA LEU A 90 -0.53 -5.93 23.65
C LEU A 90 -1.23 -4.58 23.65
N ARG A 91 -2.41 -4.49 23.01
CA ARG A 91 -3.21 -3.27 22.97
C ARG A 91 -3.76 -2.89 24.35
N GLN A 92 -4.24 -3.88 25.11
CA GLN A 92 -4.65 -3.70 26.52
C GLN A 92 -3.49 -3.29 27.43
N GLN A 93 -2.28 -3.85 27.24
CA GLN A 93 -1.11 -3.47 28.05
C GLN A 93 -0.65 -2.04 27.81
N LEU A 94 -0.80 -1.52 26.60
CA LEU A 94 -0.45 -0.14 26.27
C LEU A 94 -1.47 0.86 26.84
N GLU A 95 -2.76 0.49 26.84
CA GLU A 95 -3.85 1.29 27.41
C GLU A 95 -3.81 1.35 28.94
N HIS A 96 -3.28 0.32 29.61
CA HIS A 96 -3.16 0.29 31.08
C HIS A 96 -1.93 1.03 31.63
N ARG A 97 -1.06 1.57 30.76
CA ARG A 97 0.19 2.26 31.12
C ARG A 97 0.13 3.79 30.93
N ALA A 98 -1.02 4.34 30.54
CA ALA A 98 -1.31 5.77 30.47
C ALA A 98 -2.15 6.21 31.68
#